data_AF-A0A6A3ZSG5-F1
#
_entry.id   AF-A0A6A3ZSG5-F1
#
_cell.length_a   1.000
_cell.length_b   1.000
_cell.length_c   1.000
_cell.angle_alpha   90.00
_cell.angle_beta   90.00
_cell.angle_gamma   90.00
#
_symmetry.space_group_name_H-M   'P 1'
#
loop_
_entity.id
_entity.type
_entity.pdbx_description
1 polymer ?
#
loop_
_entity_poly.entity_id
_entity_poly.type
_entity_poly.pdbx_seq_one_letter_code
_entity_poly.pdbx_strand_id
1 'polypeptide(L)'
;MGIAYLLDPNTNPSGFIDNDEADSIAEACKFASRTGMLDRLGITHEQLNCWLHAFAFEKRGWTEADKRRNAGVFPRHWWETRQNAGEKYMALSQLADLVFSIPTSSASSERAWSIFDYIHTKKRNRLSIIKVEMLAYVYVNSPKSADVTQDLALLQTYPEVDEHDVEVSNHEEVLVL
;
A
#
# COMPACT_ATOMS: atom_id res chain seq x y z
N MET A 1 10.98 4.38 -0.56
CA MET A 1 11.04 2.91 -0.31
C MET A 1 12.26 2.48 0.51
N GLY A 2 13.16 3.39 0.90
CA GLY A 2 14.32 3.04 1.73
C GLY A 2 13.98 2.76 3.20
N ILE A 3 12.83 3.24 3.71
CA ILE A 3 12.37 2.93 5.09
C ILE A 3 12.23 1.41 5.31
N ALA A 4 11.53 0.72 4.39
CA ALA A 4 11.32 -0.72 4.47
C ALA A 4 12.67 -1.46 4.40
N TYR A 5 13.58 -1.00 3.53
CA TYR A 5 14.93 -1.54 3.44
C TYR A 5 15.70 -1.33 4.75
N LEU A 6 15.62 -0.16 5.38
CA LEU A 6 16.29 0.10 6.65
C LEU A 6 15.78 -0.83 7.77
N LEU A 7 14.45 -1.02 7.86
CA LEU A 7 13.79 -1.79 8.91
C LEU A 7 13.80 -3.32 8.68
N ASP A 8 14.16 -3.80 7.49
CA ASP A 8 14.26 -5.24 7.22
C ASP A 8 15.53 -5.83 7.87
N PRO A 9 15.44 -6.85 8.74
CA PRO A 9 16.63 -7.46 9.34
C PRO A 9 17.54 -8.21 8.35
N ASN A 10 17.05 -8.56 7.15
CA ASN A 10 17.81 -9.30 6.15
C ASN A 10 18.66 -8.40 5.23
N THR A 11 18.40 -7.10 5.21
CA THR A 11 19.14 -6.15 4.38
C THR A 11 20.35 -5.59 5.13
N ASN A 12 21.25 -4.91 4.42
CA ASN A 12 22.44 -4.30 5.03
C ASN A 12 22.46 -2.79 4.76
N PRO A 13 22.54 -1.91 5.79
CA PRO A 13 22.57 -0.47 5.59
C PRO A 13 23.78 0.00 4.76
N SER A 14 24.83 -0.82 4.63
CA SER A 14 25.95 -0.54 3.72
C SER A 14 25.55 -0.52 2.24
N GLY A 15 24.33 -0.93 1.90
CA GLY A 15 23.78 -0.86 0.54
C GLY A 15 23.16 0.49 0.18
N PHE A 16 22.99 1.41 1.14
CA PHE A 16 22.57 2.79 0.84
C PHE A 16 23.69 3.54 0.11
N ILE A 17 23.31 4.35 -0.87
CA ILE A 17 24.22 5.18 -1.67
C ILE A 17 24.03 6.65 -1.25
N ASP A 18 25.11 7.41 -1.17
CA ASP A 18 25.11 8.84 -0.87
C ASP A 18 24.26 9.21 0.37
N ASN A 19 23.21 10.02 0.19
CA ASN A 19 22.33 10.51 1.24
C ASN A 19 21.06 9.66 1.42
N ASP A 20 20.93 8.53 0.71
CA ASP A 20 19.71 7.72 0.71
C ASP A 20 19.30 7.25 2.11
N GLU A 21 20.27 6.97 2.98
CA GLU A 21 20.00 6.59 4.37
C GLU A 21 19.39 7.76 5.14
N ALA A 22 19.98 8.94 5.04
CA ALA A 22 19.50 10.14 5.72
C ALA A 22 18.10 10.53 5.22
N ASP A 23 17.88 10.43 3.91
CA ASP A 23 16.57 10.68 3.28
C ASP A 23 15.54 9.66 3.74
N SER A 24 15.90 8.36 3.80
CA SER A 24 15.03 7.30 4.29
C SER A 24 14.63 7.50 5.76
N ILE A 25 15.57 7.95 6.59
CA ILE A 25 15.29 8.25 8.01
C ILE A 25 14.38 9.47 8.12
N ALA A 26 14.62 10.53 7.34
CA ALA A 26 13.75 11.70 7.31
C ALA A 26 12.34 11.36 6.81
N GLU A 27 12.21 10.51 5.80
CA GLU A 27 10.93 9.97 5.32
C GLU A 27 10.24 9.14 6.40
N ALA A 28 10.96 8.31 7.14
CA ALA A 28 10.42 7.49 8.22
C ALA A 28 9.80 8.37 9.33
N CYS A 29 10.49 9.44 9.72
CA CYS A 29 9.97 10.38 10.70
C CYS A 29 8.72 11.12 10.19
N LYS A 30 8.73 11.61 8.93
CA LYS A 30 7.55 12.22 8.30
C LYS A 30 6.38 11.24 8.23
N PHE A 31 6.64 9.98 7.89
CA PHE A 31 5.64 8.94 7.86
C PHE A 31 5.04 8.68 9.24
N ALA A 32 5.87 8.57 10.29
CA ALA A 32 5.42 8.40 11.66
C ALA A 32 4.55 9.57 12.17
N SER A 33 4.89 10.81 11.81
CA SER A 33 4.05 11.98 12.11
C SER A 33 2.71 11.89 11.39
N ARG A 34 2.69 11.53 10.11
CA ARG A 34 1.47 11.44 9.30
C ARG A 34 0.51 10.35 9.76
N THR A 35 1.03 9.24 10.28
CA THR A 35 0.20 8.13 10.79
C THR A 35 -0.31 8.37 12.21
N GLY A 36 0.06 9.48 12.86
CA GLY A 36 -0.25 9.75 14.27
C GLY A 36 0.48 8.79 15.22
N MET A 37 1.50 8.08 14.76
CA MET A 37 2.24 7.11 15.57
C MET A 37 2.93 7.77 16.76
N LEU A 38 3.52 8.95 16.53
CA LEU A 38 4.23 9.71 17.55
C LEU A 38 3.32 10.08 18.72
N ASP A 39 2.11 10.58 18.43
CA ASP A 39 1.13 10.98 19.44
C ASP A 39 0.63 9.76 20.24
N ARG A 40 0.35 8.64 19.56
CA ARG A 40 -0.13 7.41 20.21
C ARG A 40 0.89 6.83 21.19
N LEU A 41 2.18 6.96 20.89
CA LEU A 41 3.26 6.40 21.70
C LEU A 41 3.90 7.43 22.65
N GLY A 42 3.54 8.72 22.54
CA GLY A 42 4.12 9.79 23.34
C GLY A 42 5.61 10.04 23.03
N ILE A 43 6.05 9.79 21.80
CA ILE A 43 7.46 9.89 21.38
C ILE A 43 7.67 11.18 20.59
N THR A 44 8.79 11.87 20.81
CA THR A 44 9.17 13.04 20.02
C THR A 44 9.82 12.64 18.70
N HIS A 45 9.71 13.51 17.70
CA HIS A 45 10.39 13.33 16.41
C HIS A 45 11.90 13.10 16.57
N GLU A 46 12.55 13.85 17.49
CA GLU A 46 13.99 13.75 17.76
C GLU A 46 14.37 12.40 18.35
N GLN A 47 13.55 11.86 19.27
CA GLN A 47 13.76 10.53 19.85
C GLN A 47 13.70 9.45 18.77
N LEU A 48 12.67 9.48 17.91
CA LEU A 48 12.54 8.52 16.82
C LEU A 48 13.73 8.61 15.85
N ASN A 49 14.17 9.83 15.51
CA ASN A 49 15.32 10.05 14.64
C ASN A 49 16.61 9.45 15.24
N CYS A 50 16.87 9.71 16.52
CA CYS A 50 17.99 9.14 17.26
C CYS A 50 17.95 7.60 17.24
N TRP A 51 16.77 7.01 17.47
CA TRP A 51 16.57 5.57 17.46
C TRP A 51 16.78 4.92 16.10
N LEU A 52 16.35 5.57 15.01
CA LEU A 52 16.60 5.10 13.65
C LEU A 52 18.09 5.09 13.33
N HIS A 53 18.82 6.16 13.65
CA HIS A 53 20.29 6.20 13.49
C HIS A 53 20.99 5.16 14.37
N ALA A 54 20.57 5.00 15.63
CA ALA A 54 21.13 4.00 16.54
C ALA A 54 20.89 2.58 16.02
N PHE A 55 19.72 2.31 15.44
CA PHE A 55 19.41 1.03 14.82
C PHE A 55 20.24 0.78 13.55
N ALA A 56 20.38 1.80 12.68
CA ALA A 56 21.23 1.71 11.50
C ALA A 56 22.69 1.40 11.87
N PHE A 57 23.21 2.04 12.92
CA PHE A 57 24.53 1.76 13.46
C PHE A 57 24.66 0.34 14.02
N GLU A 58 23.70 -0.09 14.84
CA GLU A 58 23.67 -1.45 15.40
C GLU A 58 23.67 -2.52 14.29
N LYS A 59 22.88 -2.29 13.24
CA LYS A 59 22.74 -3.20 12.11
C LYS A 59 24.00 -3.32 11.26
N ARG A 60 24.81 -2.24 11.15
CA ARG A 60 26.15 -2.30 10.54
C ARG A 60 27.13 -3.18 11.33
N GLY A 61 26.91 -3.33 12.64
CA GLY A 61 27.72 -4.18 13.50
C GLY A 61 27.37 -5.67 13.44
N TRP A 62 26.32 -6.08 12.72
CA TRP A 62 25.91 -7.47 12.64
C TRP A 62 26.88 -8.31 11.81
N THR A 63 27.33 -9.42 12.39
CA THR A 63 28.22 -10.35 11.73
C THR A 63 27.47 -11.23 10.72
N GLU A 64 28.19 -11.86 9.81
CA GLU A 64 27.61 -12.84 8.87
C GLU A 64 26.97 -14.05 9.57
N ALA A 65 27.36 -14.34 10.82
CA ALA A 65 26.70 -15.36 11.64
C ALA A 65 25.32 -14.87 12.12
N ASP A 66 25.21 -13.61 12.52
CA ASP A 66 23.94 -12.98 12.92
C ASP A 66 22.96 -12.92 11.75
N LYS A 67 23.46 -12.57 10.56
CA LYS A 67 22.66 -12.57 9.32
C LYS A 67 22.15 -13.96 8.98
N ARG A 68 22.98 -15.00 9.11
CA ARG A 68 22.53 -16.40 8.90
C ARG A 68 21.47 -16.84 9.90
N ARG A 69 21.54 -16.37 11.15
CA ARG A 69 20.50 -16.65 12.17
C ARG A 69 19.15 -16.03 11.81
N ASN A 70 19.17 -14.84 11.20
CA ASN A 70 17.96 -14.13 10.79
C ASN A 70 17.50 -14.49 9.38
N ALA A 71 18.30 -15.23 8.61
CA ALA A 71 18.02 -15.54 7.21
C ALA A 71 16.69 -16.32 7.08
N GLY A 72 15.79 -15.80 6.24
CA GLY A 72 14.48 -16.40 6.00
C GLY A 72 13.41 -16.04 7.04
N VAL A 73 13.76 -15.25 8.06
CA VAL A 73 12.76 -14.70 8.97
C VAL A 73 12.04 -13.54 8.27
N PHE A 74 10.70 -13.61 8.26
CA PHE A 74 9.89 -12.50 7.78
C PHE A 74 10.14 -11.24 8.64
N PRO A 75 10.36 -10.06 8.03
CA PRO A 75 10.69 -8.84 8.78
C PRO A 75 9.71 -8.54 9.91
N ARG A 76 8.40 -8.73 9.68
CA ARG A 76 7.37 -8.53 10.70
C ARG A 76 7.56 -9.44 11.93
N HIS A 77 7.78 -10.74 11.71
CA HIS A 77 8.02 -11.69 12.80
C HIS A 77 9.30 -11.36 13.57
N TRP A 78 10.34 -10.88 12.89
CA TRP A 78 11.56 -10.46 13.57
C TRP A 78 11.31 -9.30 14.55
N TRP A 79 10.52 -8.30 14.14
CA TRP A 79 10.15 -7.18 15.00
C TRP A 79 9.30 -7.61 16.20
N GLU A 80 8.36 -8.53 16.02
CA GLU A 80 7.55 -9.12 17.11
C GLU A 80 8.43 -9.74 18.20
N THR A 81 9.54 -10.41 17.84
CA THR A 81 10.45 -10.99 18.84
C THR A 81 11.23 -9.93 19.63
N ARG A 82 11.39 -8.72 19.09
CA ARG A 82 12.20 -7.65 19.70
C ARG A 82 11.40 -6.54 20.36
N GLN A 83 10.08 -6.50 20.18
CA GLN A 83 9.24 -5.41 20.71
C GLN A 83 9.42 -5.16 22.22
N ASN A 84 9.76 -6.19 23.01
CA ASN A 84 9.92 -6.11 24.46
C ASN A 84 11.36 -5.77 24.91
N ALA A 85 12.29 -5.56 23.98
CA ALA A 85 13.71 -5.31 24.28
C ALA A 85 14.00 -3.85 24.70
N GLY A 86 12.98 -2.99 24.76
CA GLY A 86 13.07 -1.60 25.21
C GLY A 86 12.27 -0.65 24.34
N GLU A 87 12.14 0.61 24.78
CA GLU A 87 11.32 1.65 24.13
C GLU A 87 11.70 1.87 22.67
N LYS A 88 13.01 1.89 22.36
CA LYS A 88 13.55 1.97 21.00
C LYS A 88 12.94 0.89 20.09
N TYR A 89 12.97 -0.36 20.54
CA TYR A 89 12.53 -1.51 19.75
C TYR A 89 11.01 -1.58 19.64
N MET A 90 10.29 -1.20 20.69
CA MET A 90 8.83 -1.07 20.65
C MET A 90 8.41 -0.04 19.58
N ALA A 91 9.02 1.15 19.59
CA ALA A 91 8.70 2.21 18.64
C ALA A 91 9.02 1.82 17.19
N LEU A 92 10.22 1.25 16.95
CA LEU A 92 10.62 0.80 15.62
C LEU A 92 9.80 -0.40 15.12
N SER A 93 9.36 -1.29 16.02
CA SER A 93 8.45 -2.38 15.68
C SER A 93 7.09 -1.86 15.19
N GLN A 94 6.53 -0.84 15.86
CA GLN A 94 5.28 -0.22 15.44
C GLN A 94 5.42 0.49 14.08
N LEU A 95 6.55 1.16 13.87
CA LEU A 95 6.86 1.77 12.58
C LEU A 95 6.98 0.70 11.48
N ALA A 96 7.71 -0.38 11.74
CA ALA A 96 7.89 -1.49 10.81
C ALA A 96 6.56 -2.17 10.47
N ASP A 97 5.69 -2.37 11.45
CA ASP A 97 4.36 -2.97 11.25
C ASP A 97 3.49 -2.12 10.31
N LEU A 98 3.51 -0.79 10.49
CA LEU A 98 2.83 0.14 9.59
C LEU A 98 3.41 0.10 8.18
N VAL A 99 4.73 0.16 8.05
CA VAL A 99 5.43 0.16 6.75
C VAL A 99 5.19 -1.15 5.99
N PHE A 100 5.30 -2.30 6.65
CA PHE A 100 5.08 -3.61 6.03
C PHE A 100 3.60 -3.94 5.78
N SER A 101 2.67 -3.12 6.26
CA SER A 101 1.24 -3.24 5.95
C SER A 101 0.85 -2.44 4.69
N ILE A 102 1.76 -1.63 4.15
CA ILE A 102 1.53 -0.90 2.90
C ILE A 102 1.65 -1.89 1.73
N PRO A 103 0.62 -2.04 0.88
CA PRO A 103 0.74 -2.86 -0.32
C PRO A 103 1.79 -2.28 -1.26
N THR A 104 2.70 -3.12 -1.75
CA THR A 104 3.84 -2.70 -2.58
C THR A 104 3.49 -2.42 -4.04
N SER A 105 2.25 -2.68 -4.46
CA SER A 105 1.81 -2.51 -5.85
C SER A 105 0.53 -1.69 -5.97
N SER A 106 0.45 -0.88 -7.01
CA SER A 106 -0.79 -0.21 -7.45
C SER A 106 -1.86 -1.21 -7.87
N ALA A 107 -1.49 -2.44 -8.23
CA ALA A 107 -2.42 -3.49 -8.66
C ALA A 107 -3.56 -3.74 -7.65
N SER A 108 -3.29 -3.58 -6.34
CA SER A 108 -4.36 -3.67 -5.32
C SER A 108 -5.39 -2.55 -5.47
N SER A 109 -4.93 -1.32 -5.74
CA SER A 109 -5.79 -0.17 -6.01
C SER A 109 -6.48 -0.29 -7.36
N GLU A 110 -5.79 -0.76 -8.41
CA GLU A 110 -6.38 -0.99 -9.74
C GLU A 110 -7.51 -2.01 -9.68
N ARG A 111 -7.36 -3.11 -8.92
CA ARG A 111 -8.44 -4.06 -8.68
C ARG A 111 -9.62 -3.42 -7.96
N ALA A 112 -9.37 -2.59 -6.95
CA ALA A 112 -10.43 -1.88 -6.25
C ALA A 112 -11.18 -0.92 -7.20
N TRP A 113 -10.46 -0.16 -8.03
CA TRP A 113 -11.06 0.74 -9.01
C TRP A 113 -11.81 0.01 -10.13
N SER A 114 -11.31 -1.14 -10.57
CA SER A 114 -12.03 -2.00 -11.53
C SER A 114 -13.36 -2.50 -10.95
N ILE A 115 -13.43 -2.80 -9.65
CA ILE A 115 -14.69 -3.14 -8.97
C ILE A 115 -15.63 -1.92 -8.95
N PHE A 116 -15.14 -0.72 -8.68
CA PHE A 116 -15.96 0.48 -8.74
C PHE A 116 -16.51 0.74 -10.15
N ASP A 117 -15.68 0.59 -11.18
CA ASP A 117 -16.10 0.70 -12.58
C ASP A 117 -17.15 -0.36 -12.95
N TYR A 118 -16.98 -1.58 -12.44
CA TYR A 118 -17.97 -2.64 -12.57
C TYR A 118 -19.30 -2.32 -11.86
N ILE A 119 -19.28 -1.70 -10.67
CA ILE A 119 -20.51 -1.36 -9.93
C ILE A 119 -21.23 -0.18 -10.60
N HIS A 120 -20.48 0.84 -11.03
CA HIS A 120 -21.01 2.09 -11.55
C HIS A 120 -20.76 2.25 -13.05
N THR A 121 -21.67 1.68 -13.84
CA THR A 121 -21.65 1.80 -15.32
C THR A 121 -22.67 2.82 -15.81
N LYS A 122 -22.55 3.30 -17.06
CA LYS A 122 -23.52 4.23 -17.68
C LYS A 122 -24.98 3.73 -17.58
N LYS A 123 -25.19 2.42 -17.67
CA LYS A 123 -26.52 1.78 -17.52
C LYS A 123 -26.96 1.57 -16.06
N ARG A 124 -26.02 1.47 -15.10
CA ARG A 124 -26.26 1.23 -13.65
C ARG A 124 -25.86 2.44 -12.79
N ASN A 125 -26.21 3.65 -13.19
CA ASN A 125 -25.81 4.90 -12.54
C ASN A 125 -26.80 5.43 -11.48
N ARG A 126 -27.86 4.68 -11.15
CA ARG A 126 -28.93 5.12 -10.21
C ARG A 126 -28.67 4.70 -8.76
N LEU A 127 -27.42 4.36 -8.41
CA LEU A 127 -27.04 3.96 -7.06
C LEU A 127 -26.61 5.20 -6.27
N SER A 128 -27.01 5.29 -5.00
CA SER A 128 -26.45 6.29 -4.09
C SER A 128 -25.00 5.93 -3.75
N ILE A 129 -24.19 6.94 -3.44
CA ILE A 129 -22.77 6.77 -3.07
C ILE A 129 -22.60 5.71 -1.97
N ILE A 130 -23.41 5.79 -0.91
CA ILE A 130 -23.40 4.83 0.20
C ILE A 130 -23.61 3.38 -0.29
N LYS A 131 -24.53 3.17 -1.24
CA LYS A 131 -24.78 1.81 -1.78
C LYS A 131 -23.61 1.34 -2.63
N VAL A 132 -22.98 2.23 -3.41
CA VAL A 132 -21.78 1.90 -4.20
C VAL A 132 -20.64 1.49 -3.27
N GLU A 133 -20.39 2.24 -2.21
CA GLU A 133 -19.35 1.94 -1.22
C GLU A 133 -19.60 0.60 -0.50
N MET A 134 -20.85 0.34 -0.07
CA MET A 134 -21.22 -0.93 0.54
C MET A 134 -21.02 -2.11 -0.41
N LEU A 135 -21.41 -1.96 -1.68
CA LEU A 135 -21.18 -2.99 -2.69
C LEU A 135 -19.69 -3.21 -2.93
N ALA A 136 -18.92 -2.14 -3.10
CA ALA A 136 -17.48 -2.24 -3.30
C ALA A 136 -16.81 -2.96 -2.14
N TYR A 137 -17.18 -2.65 -0.89
CA TYR A 137 -16.72 -3.37 0.29
C TYR A 137 -17.03 -4.86 0.23
N VAL A 138 -18.26 -5.23 -0.14
CA VAL A 138 -18.66 -6.64 -0.28
C VAL A 138 -17.85 -7.33 -1.39
N TYR A 139 -17.68 -6.73 -2.56
CA TYR A 139 -16.92 -7.33 -3.67
C TYR A 139 -15.43 -7.48 -3.37
N VAL A 140 -14.83 -6.48 -2.69
CA VAL A 140 -13.41 -6.53 -2.32
C VAL A 140 -13.15 -7.58 -1.24
N ASN A 141 -14.06 -7.73 -0.28
CA ASN A 141 -13.86 -8.60 0.89
C ASN A 141 -14.62 -9.93 0.81
N SER A 142 -15.42 -10.17 -0.23
CA SER A 142 -16.15 -11.43 -0.38
C SER A 142 -15.14 -12.59 -0.48
N PRO A 143 -15.26 -13.63 0.34
CA PRO A 143 -14.44 -14.82 0.18
C PRO A 143 -14.74 -15.38 -1.20
N LYS A 144 -13.70 -15.50 -2.05
CA LYS A 144 -13.81 -16.32 -3.25
C LYS A 144 -14.05 -17.74 -2.76
N SER A 145 -15.30 -18.19 -2.74
CA SER A 145 -15.59 -19.60 -2.53
C SER A 145 -14.72 -20.39 -3.52
N ALA A 146 -14.01 -21.40 -3.01
CA ALA A 146 -12.91 -22.10 -3.68
C ALA A 146 -13.29 -22.83 -5.00
N ASP A 147 -14.48 -22.61 -5.53
CA ASP A 147 -15.04 -23.32 -6.69
C ASP A 147 -15.45 -22.38 -7.85
N VAL A 148 -15.12 -21.09 -7.77
CA VAL A 148 -15.36 -20.18 -8.89
C VAL A 148 -14.08 -19.42 -9.19
N THR A 149 -13.31 -19.95 -10.13
CA THR A 149 -12.46 -19.16 -11.04
C THR A 149 -13.34 -18.20 -11.83
N GLN A 150 -13.95 -17.22 -11.15
CA GLN A 150 -14.24 -15.94 -11.75
C GLN A 150 -12.91 -15.20 -11.73
N ASP A 151 -12.12 -15.56 -12.73
CA ASP A 151 -11.05 -14.73 -13.21
C ASP A 151 -11.68 -13.37 -13.52
N LEU A 152 -11.40 -12.36 -12.70
CA LEU A 152 -11.89 -11.00 -12.95
C LEU A 152 -11.38 -10.50 -14.32
N ALA A 153 -10.31 -11.10 -14.85
CA ALA A 153 -9.85 -10.89 -16.22
C ALA A 153 -10.85 -11.37 -17.28
N LEU A 154 -11.70 -12.37 -17.02
CA LEU A 154 -12.75 -12.81 -17.95
C LEU A 154 -13.94 -11.85 -18.00
N LEU A 155 -14.12 -10.97 -17.00
CA LEU A 155 -15.10 -9.87 -17.10
C LEU A 155 -14.53 -8.65 -17.85
N GLN A 156 -13.23 -8.64 -18.19
CA GLN A 156 -12.63 -7.60 -19.05
C GLN A 156 -12.94 -7.82 -20.54
N THR A 157 -13.48 -8.97 -20.95
CA THR A 157 -14.03 -9.09 -22.31
C THR A 157 -15.35 -8.33 -22.36
N TYR A 158 -15.23 -7.02 -22.52
CA TYR A 158 -16.27 -6.17 -23.10
C TYR A 158 -16.76 -6.85 -24.38
N PRO A 159 -18.08 -6.97 -24.63
CA PRO A 159 -18.52 -7.07 -26.00
C PRO A 159 -18.11 -5.74 -26.65
N GLU A 160 -17.15 -5.79 -27.57
CA GLU A 160 -16.88 -4.71 -28.53
C GLU A 160 -18.26 -4.26 -29.06
N VAL A 161 -18.67 -3.06 -28.70
CA VAL A 161 -19.87 -2.47 -29.28
C VAL A 161 -19.44 -2.09 -30.67
N ASP A 162 -19.90 -2.82 -31.69
CA ASP A 162 -19.76 -2.39 -33.08
C ASP A 162 -20.34 -0.98 -33.20
N GLU A 163 -19.47 0.02 -33.29
CA GLU A 163 -19.84 1.38 -33.65
C GLU A 163 -20.27 1.35 -35.12
N HIS A 164 -21.55 1.12 -35.37
CA HIS A 164 -22.16 1.50 -36.64
C HIS A 164 -22.39 3.01 -36.62
N ASP A 165 -21.57 3.73 -37.38
CA ASP A 165 -21.76 5.13 -37.71
C ASP A 165 -23.15 5.33 -38.33
N VAL A 166 -24.07 5.90 -37.55
CA VAL A 166 -25.35 6.37 -38.09
C VAL A 166 -25.10 7.75 -38.69
N GLU A 167 -24.95 7.81 -40.01
CA GLU A 167 -24.96 9.07 -40.76
C GLU A 167 -26.27 9.82 -40.51
N VAL A 168 -26.18 10.92 -39.76
CA VAL A 168 -27.32 11.83 -39.53
C VAL A 168 -27.48 12.71 -40.76
N SER A 169 -28.49 12.41 -41.58
CA SER A 169 -28.91 13.28 -42.69
C SER A 169 -29.52 14.57 -42.14
N ASN A 170 -28.84 15.70 -42.36
CA ASN A 170 -29.36 17.03 -42.08
C ASN A 170 -30.50 17.36 -43.05
N HIS A 171 -31.73 17.43 -42.55
CA HIS A 171 -32.80 18.16 -43.23
C HIS A 171 -33.04 19.48 -42.52
N GLU A 172 -32.60 20.57 -43.18
CA GLU A 172 -33.04 21.93 -42.89
C GLU A 172 -34.55 22.04 -43.17
N GLU A 173 -35.34 22.38 -42.15
CA GLU A 173 -36.66 22.97 -42.35
C GLU A 173 -36.67 24.39 -41.76
N VAL A 174 -36.63 25.35 -42.67
CA VAL A 174 -36.86 26.77 -42.45
C VAL A 174 -38.32 26.97 -42.07
N LEU A 175 -38.59 27.47 -40.86
CA LEU A 175 -39.91 27.96 -40.47
C LEU A 175 -39.88 29.49 -40.38
N VAL A 176 -40.34 30.11 -41.47
CA VAL A 176 -40.78 31.51 -41.51
C VAL A 176 -42.28 31.51 -41.22
N LEU A 177 -42.66 32.01 -40.04
CA LEU A 177 -43.71 33.02 -39.76
C LEU A 177 -43.96 33.10 -38.25
#